data_AF-A0A4Q9FIU3-F1
#
_entry.id   AF-A0A4Q9FIU3-F1
#
_cell.length_a   1.000
_cell.length_b   1.000
_cell.length_c   1.000
_cell.angle_alpha   90.00
_cell.angle_beta   90.00
_cell.angle_gamma   90.00
#
_symmetry.space_group_name_H-M   'P 1'
#
loop_
_entity.id
_entity.type
_entity.pdbx_description
1 polymer ?
#
loop_
_entity_poly.entity_id
_entity_poly.type
_entity_poly.pdbx_seq_one_letter_code
_entity_poly.pdbx_strand_id
1 'polypeptide(L)'
;MIRIVSVFLLIIFLVSCKDNKEHIVSKAEHEVDKKTEIKNPKSDVFYQYSIWFAFVNKVFDGDLKVSELKTKGDIGLGSFDYLDGELVMLDGVPYRIRENGEISVGQDEDEIVYADATFFNEDGVFQIEGPVDYPSFQNKLNTKMESEHYFYAYRVPVKLDYVKLGGVPKVEKPFKDGLDVLLPIRPVFEAENISGTLVGFYCPEYIGNINAFGHHFHFISDDRKWGGHVMEFKTTHDIDVPWDQKTSYAFDLPKNKTFEGVKLDSEFQYN
;
A
#
# COMPACT_ATOMS: atom_id res chain seq x y z
N MET A 1 21.19 -25.94 78.58
CA MET A 1 21.91 -27.21 78.41
C MET A 1 22.59 -27.22 77.05
N ILE A 2 23.86 -27.64 77.06
CA ILE A 2 24.84 -27.93 75.98
C ILE A 2 24.20 -28.82 74.87
N ARG A 3 24.29 -28.57 73.55
CA ARG A 3 25.41 -28.53 72.54
C ARG A 3 25.49 -29.87 71.74
N ILE A 4 25.94 -29.77 70.46
CA ILE A 4 26.61 -30.81 69.61
C ILE A 4 25.64 -31.68 68.76
N VAL A 5 25.55 -31.59 67.40
CA VAL A 5 26.49 -31.75 66.24
C VAL A 5 26.98 -33.19 66.01
N SER A 6 26.73 -33.77 64.82
CA SER A 6 27.53 -34.78 64.09
C SER A 6 26.80 -35.08 62.76
N VAL A 7 27.25 -34.76 61.55
CA VAL A 7 28.45 -35.12 60.75
C VAL A 7 28.41 -36.56 60.19
N PHE A 8 28.23 -36.61 58.85
CA PHE A 8 28.73 -37.54 57.81
C PHE A 8 28.95 -39.04 58.10
N LEU A 9 28.46 -39.90 57.19
CA LEU A 9 29.30 -40.92 56.54
C LEU A 9 28.76 -41.42 55.19
N LEU A 10 29.69 -41.59 54.27
CA LEU A 10 29.63 -42.10 52.90
C LEU A 10 29.67 -43.65 52.91
N ILE A 11 28.87 -44.34 52.08
CA ILE A 11 29.16 -45.73 51.66
C ILE A 11 28.88 -45.90 50.16
N ILE A 12 29.93 -46.29 49.46
CA ILE A 12 30.00 -46.78 48.07
C ILE A 12 29.84 -48.31 48.12
N PHE A 13 29.15 -48.94 47.15
CA PHE A 13 29.63 -50.18 46.50
C PHE A 13 28.74 -50.72 45.35
N LEU A 14 29.45 -50.99 44.22
CA LEU A 14 29.39 -52.13 43.27
C LEU A 14 28.10 -52.43 42.49
N VAL A 15 28.10 -52.25 41.15
CA VAL A 15 28.54 -53.20 40.09
C VAL A 15 27.63 -54.42 39.95
N SER A 16 26.92 -54.54 38.83
CA SER A 16 27.17 -55.57 37.78
C SER A 16 25.98 -55.71 36.81
N CYS A 17 26.30 -56.12 35.60
CA CYS A 17 25.51 -56.11 34.37
C CYS A 17 24.48 -57.26 34.20
N LYS A 18 23.58 -57.04 33.21
CA LYS A 18 22.83 -58.01 32.36
C LYS A 18 21.69 -58.79 33.04
N ASP A 19 20.51 -59.01 32.45
CA ASP A 19 20.20 -59.43 31.07
C ASP A 19 18.83 -58.94 30.55
N ASN A 20 18.73 -58.89 29.21
CA ASN A 20 17.55 -58.62 28.41
C ASN A 20 16.43 -59.66 28.57
N LYS A 21 15.17 -59.22 28.52
CA LYS A 21 14.17 -59.61 27.50
C LYS A 21 12.80 -58.94 27.77
N GLU A 22 12.31 -58.25 26.73
CA GLU A 22 10.93 -58.19 26.20
C GLU A 22 9.77 -58.29 27.23
N HIS A 23 8.75 -57.43 27.27
CA HIS A 23 7.96 -56.94 26.13
C HIS A 23 6.91 -55.94 26.68
N ILE A 24 7.05 -54.62 26.52
CA ILE A 24 5.91 -53.69 26.34
C ILE A 24 6.41 -52.55 25.45
N VAL A 25 6.22 -52.74 24.14
CA VAL A 25 6.36 -51.67 23.14
C VAL A 25 5.03 -50.95 23.03
N SER A 26 5.14 -49.63 22.88
CA SER A 26 4.17 -48.66 22.35
C SER A 26 3.13 -48.09 23.31
N LYS A 27 3.38 -46.84 23.71
CA LYS A 27 2.50 -45.68 23.41
C LYS A 27 3.12 -44.40 23.97
N ALA A 28 4.13 -43.88 23.29
CA ALA A 28 4.57 -42.50 23.48
C ALA A 28 5.54 -42.11 22.35
N GLU A 29 5.06 -42.12 21.10
CA GLU A 29 5.76 -41.50 19.96
C GLU A 29 4.81 -41.54 18.76
N HIS A 30 3.89 -40.58 18.71
CA HIS A 30 3.29 -40.06 17.48
C HIS A 30 2.26 -39.00 17.86
N GLU A 31 2.68 -37.74 17.88
CA GLU A 31 1.87 -36.59 17.46
C GLU A 31 2.74 -35.32 17.45
N VAL A 32 3.79 -35.32 16.64
CA VAL A 32 4.38 -34.09 16.11
C VAL A 32 4.56 -34.30 14.62
N ASP A 33 3.45 -34.36 13.90
CA ASP A 33 3.47 -34.18 12.45
C ASP A 33 2.10 -33.67 11.97
N LYS A 34 1.77 -32.46 12.43
CA LYS A 34 0.95 -31.56 11.64
C LYS A 34 1.91 -30.46 11.21
N LYS A 35 2.39 -30.54 9.97
CA LYS A 35 2.82 -29.35 9.24
C LYS A 35 1.64 -28.38 9.27
N THR A 36 1.64 -27.48 10.24
CA THR A 36 0.84 -26.27 10.15
C THR A 36 1.39 -25.57 8.91
N GLU A 37 0.64 -25.60 7.81
CA GLU A 37 0.82 -24.59 6.79
C GLU A 37 0.61 -23.25 7.49
N ILE A 38 1.71 -22.61 7.86
CA ILE A 38 1.69 -21.18 8.17
C ILE A 38 1.35 -20.54 6.83
N LYS A 39 0.07 -20.36 6.55
CA LYS A 39 -0.37 -19.32 5.61
C LYS A 39 0.21 -18.05 6.21
N ASN A 40 1.35 -17.58 5.69
CA ASN A 40 1.86 -16.28 6.08
C ASN A 40 0.72 -15.31 5.77
N PRO A 41 0.08 -14.71 6.79
CA PRO A 41 -0.91 -13.69 6.51
C PRO A 41 -0.21 -12.63 5.67
N LYS A 42 -0.86 -12.17 4.60
CA LYS A 42 -0.37 -11.03 3.83
C LYS A 42 -0.11 -9.88 4.82
N SER A 43 1.00 -9.17 4.62
CA SER A 43 1.43 -8.09 5.52
C SER A 43 0.36 -7.00 5.59
N ASP A 44 -0.07 -6.64 6.80
CA ASP A 44 -1.04 -5.57 7.05
C ASP A 44 -0.34 -4.21 7.22
N VAL A 45 0.30 -3.76 6.14
CA VAL A 45 1.20 -2.59 6.14
C VAL A 45 0.81 -1.64 5.01
N PHE A 46 0.73 -0.35 5.32
CA PHE A 46 0.77 0.71 4.32
C PHE A 46 2.21 0.82 3.81
N TYR A 47 2.45 0.42 2.57
CA TYR A 47 3.74 0.56 1.93
C TYR A 47 3.78 1.82 1.08
N GLN A 48 4.89 2.56 1.15
CA GLN A 48 5.20 3.65 0.23
C GLN A 48 6.58 3.46 -0.40
N TYR A 49 6.73 3.88 -1.65
CA TYR A 49 8.02 4.06 -2.27
C TYR A 49 8.27 5.53 -2.60
N SER A 50 9.49 5.99 -2.29
CA SER A 50 9.89 7.40 -2.30
C SER A 50 9.19 8.23 -1.22
N ILE A 51 9.43 9.55 -1.23
CA ILE A 51 8.75 10.51 -0.35
C ILE A 51 8.18 11.66 -1.18
N TRP A 52 7.07 12.22 -0.74
CA TRP A 52 6.38 13.31 -1.42
C TRP A 52 7.29 14.50 -1.69
N PHE A 53 8.15 14.86 -0.72
CA PHE A 53 9.12 15.95 -0.92
C PHE A 53 10.18 15.66 -1.98
N ALA A 54 10.59 14.41 -2.18
CA ALA A 54 11.48 14.06 -3.29
C ALA A 54 10.79 14.34 -4.61
N PHE A 55 9.52 13.93 -4.71
CA PHE A 55 8.69 14.10 -5.88
C PHE A 55 8.47 15.59 -6.21
N VAL A 56 8.11 16.41 -5.21
CA VAL A 56 7.99 17.87 -5.35
C VAL A 56 9.32 18.53 -5.75
N ASN A 57 10.45 18.01 -5.28
CA ASN A 57 11.78 18.49 -5.61
C ASN A 57 12.39 17.81 -6.86
N LYS A 58 11.53 17.36 -7.79
CA LYS A 58 11.92 16.90 -9.14
C LYS A 58 12.74 15.61 -9.16
N VAL A 59 12.63 14.78 -8.12
CA VAL A 59 13.10 13.39 -8.19
C VAL A 59 12.04 12.60 -8.95
N PHE A 60 12.13 12.66 -10.27
CA PHE A 60 11.22 11.98 -11.19
C PHE A 60 11.76 10.65 -11.73
N ASP A 61 12.95 10.23 -11.26
CA ASP A 61 13.49 8.90 -11.49
C ASP A 61 13.52 8.07 -10.19
N GLY A 62 13.12 6.82 -10.27
CA GLY A 62 13.09 5.82 -9.20
C GLY A 62 13.68 4.49 -9.68
N ASP A 63 13.92 3.57 -8.74
CA ASP A 63 14.52 2.27 -8.98
C ASP A 63 13.68 1.10 -8.44
N LEU A 64 12.44 1.36 -7.98
CA LEU A 64 11.51 0.29 -7.61
C LEU A 64 10.92 -0.34 -8.85
N LYS A 65 11.09 -1.65 -9.00
CA LYS A 65 10.44 -2.39 -10.09
C LYS A 65 8.99 -2.72 -9.79
N VAL A 66 8.18 -2.83 -10.83
CA VAL A 66 6.82 -3.37 -10.74
C VAL A 66 6.80 -4.77 -10.11
N SER A 67 7.76 -5.63 -10.44
CA SER A 67 7.90 -6.96 -9.82
C SER A 67 8.05 -6.87 -8.30
N GLU A 68 8.78 -5.87 -7.80
CA GLU A 68 8.96 -5.63 -6.37
C GLU A 68 7.71 -5.01 -5.74
N LEU A 69 7.06 -4.04 -6.40
CA LEU A 69 5.80 -3.43 -5.93
C LEU A 69 4.72 -4.48 -5.68
N LYS A 70 4.56 -5.46 -6.58
CA LYS A 70 3.57 -6.55 -6.43
C LYS A 70 3.79 -7.40 -5.17
N THR A 71 4.98 -7.36 -4.57
CA THR A 71 5.26 -8.03 -3.28
C THR A 71 4.81 -7.22 -2.07
N LYS A 72 4.43 -5.95 -2.27
CA LYS A 72 4.06 -4.98 -1.23
C LYS A 72 2.55 -4.75 -1.16
N GLY A 73 1.79 -5.10 -2.20
CA GLY A 73 0.36 -4.97 -2.19
C GLY A 73 -0.35 -5.58 -3.39
N ASP A 74 -1.68 -5.64 -3.31
CA ASP A 74 -2.58 -5.99 -4.41
C ASP A 74 -3.50 -4.82 -4.82
N ILE A 75 -3.49 -3.74 -4.06
CA ILE A 75 -3.95 -2.43 -4.52
C ILE A 75 -2.83 -1.39 -4.38
N GLY A 76 -2.88 -0.35 -5.19
CA GLY A 76 -1.91 0.75 -5.13
C GLY A 76 -2.19 1.87 -6.11
N LEU A 77 -1.57 3.01 -5.87
CA LEU A 77 -1.57 4.16 -6.78
C LEU A 77 -0.21 4.84 -6.78
N GLY A 78 0.05 5.71 -7.75
CA GLY A 78 1.32 6.42 -7.86
C GLY A 78 1.64 6.81 -9.30
N SER A 79 2.93 6.83 -9.66
CA SER A 79 3.35 7.09 -11.03
C SER A 79 4.56 6.23 -11.41
N PHE A 80 4.65 5.90 -12.70
CA PHE A 80 5.81 5.23 -13.26
C PHE A 80 7.00 6.18 -13.37
N ASP A 81 8.17 5.59 -13.58
CA ASP A 81 9.40 6.33 -13.77
C ASP A 81 9.25 7.43 -14.82
N TYR A 82 9.92 8.56 -14.62
CA TYR A 82 9.83 9.75 -15.48
C TYR A 82 8.42 10.37 -15.58
N LEU A 83 7.54 10.12 -14.60
CA LEU A 83 6.12 10.49 -14.68
C LEU A 83 5.42 9.87 -15.90
N ASP A 84 5.87 8.70 -16.39
CA ASP A 84 5.30 8.03 -17.57
C ASP A 84 3.94 7.39 -17.24
N GLY A 85 2.96 8.24 -16.97
CA GLY A 85 1.60 7.86 -16.64
C GLY A 85 1.35 7.58 -15.17
N GLU A 86 0.06 7.60 -14.85
CA GLU A 86 -0.47 7.25 -13.54
C GLU A 86 -0.42 5.73 -13.36
N LEU A 87 -0.05 5.30 -12.15
CA LEU A 87 -0.12 3.92 -11.71
C LEU A 87 -1.46 3.69 -11.00
N VAL A 88 -2.18 2.64 -11.40
CA VAL A 88 -3.31 2.07 -10.65
C VAL A 88 -3.10 0.59 -10.55
N MET A 89 -2.78 0.10 -9.35
CA MET A 89 -2.72 -1.32 -9.09
C MET A 89 -4.06 -1.79 -8.53
N LEU A 90 -4.69 -2.74 -9.21
CA LEU A 90 -5.97 -3.33 -8.80
C LEU A 90 -5.88 -4.85 -8.94
N ASP A 91 -6.23 -5.56 -7.86
CA ASP A 91 -6.15 -7.01 -7.75
C ASP A 91 -4.78 -7.58 -8.19
N GLY A 92 -3.71 -6.87 -7.83
CA GLY A 92 -2.32 -7.21 -8.14
C GLY A 92 -1.87 -6.90 -9.57
N VAL A 93 -2.73 -6.28 -10.40
CA VAL A 93 -2.40 -5.87 -11.76
C VAL A 93 -2.06 -4.37 -11.78
N PRO A 94 -0.81 -3.98 -12.11
CA PRO A 94 -0.37 -2.59 -12.16
C PRO A 94 -0.68 -2.00 -13.53
N TYR A 95 -1.73 -1.19 -13.64
CA TYR A 95 -2.07 -0.48 -14.87
C TYR A 95 -1.31 0.85 -14.95
N ARG A 96 -0.77 1.14 -16.14
CA ARG A 96 -0.18 2.43 -16.52
C ARG A 96 -1.17 3.19 -17.38
N ILE A 97 -1.55 4.39 -16.96
CA ILE A 97 -2.44 5.28 -17.72
C ILE A 97 -1.68 6.55 -18.12
N ARG A 98 -1.42 6.70 -19.42
CA ARG A 98 -0.70 7.86 -19.97
C ARG A 98 -1.60 9.06 -20.20
N GLU A 99 -0.98 10.21 -20.42
CA GLU A 99 -1.64 11.50 -20.63
C GLU A 99 -2.55 11.53 -21.88
N ASN A 100 -2.32 10.63 -22.83
CA ASN A 100 -3.13 10.44 -24.03
C ASN A 100 -4.34 9.49 -23.81
N GLY A 101 -4.55 9.01 -22.58
CA GLY A 101 -5.59 8.05 -22.21
C GLY A 101 -5.25 6.58 -22.54
N GLU A 102 -4.06 6.29 -23.04
CA GLU A 102 -3.62 4.91 -23.28
C GLU A 102 -3.45 4.18 -21.96
N ILE A 103 -4.09 3.00 -21.87
CA ILE A 103 -3.97 2.09 -20.72
C ILE A 103 -3.21 0.85 -21.14
N SER A 104 -2.17 0.52 -20.38
CA SER A 104 -1.37 -0.68 -20.54
C SER A 104 -1.10 -1.34 -19.18
N VAL A 105 -0.63 -2.59 -19.20
CA VAL A 105 -0.18 -3.27 -17.98
C VAL A 105 1.32 -3.03 -17.83
N GLY A 106 1.73 -2.53 -16.66
CA GLY A 106 3.13 -2.41 -16.28
C GLY A 106 3.81 -3.77 -16.27
N GLN A 107 4.91 -3.87 -16.99
CA GLN A 107 5.79 -5.02 -17.07
C GLN A 107 6.67 -5.10 -15.83
N ASP A 108 7.13 -6.30 -15.50
CA ASP A 108 7.88 -6.58 -14.25
C ASP A 108 9.18 -5.77 -14.08
N GLU A 109 9.77 -5.34 -15.19
CA GLU A 109 11.01 -4.54 -15.24
C GLU A 109 10.74 -3.04 -15.38
N ASP A 110 9.48 -2.63 -15.53
CA ASP A 110 9.13 -1.22 -15.48
C ASP A 110 9.43 -0.65 -14.09
N GLU A 111 9.94 0.57 -14.06
CA GLU A 111 10.31 1.28 -12.84
C GLU A 111 9.20 2.24 -12.39
N ILE A 112 9.15 2.48 -11.09
CA ILE A 112 8.17 3.31 -10.39
C ILE A 112 8.94 4.42 -9.67
N VAL A 113 8.43 5.64 -9.73
CA VAL A 113 9.04 6.80 -9.05
C VAL A 113 8.40 7.10 -7.71
N TYR A 114 7.11 6.84 -7.58
CA TYR A 114 6.33 7.08 -6.38
C TYR A 114 5.17 6.11 -6.36
N ALA A 115 4.92 5.44 -5.24
CA ALA A 115 3.74 4.59 -5.09
C ALA A 115 3.34 4.41 -3.63
N ASP A 116 2.03 4.32 -3.42
CA ASP A 116 1.42 3.74 -2.23
C ASP A 116 0.82 2.39 -2.59
N ALA A 117 1.00 1.39 -1.72
CA ALA A 117 0.47 0.06 -1.94
C ALA A 117 0.16 -0.64 -0.61
N THR A 118 -0.79 -1.57 -0.66
CA THR A 118 -1.03 -2.50 0.44
C THR A 118 -1.72 -3.76 -0.05
N PHE A 119 -1.66 -4.81 0.77
CA PHE A 119 -2.57 -5.94 0.61
C PHE A 119 -3.90 -5.58 1.27
N PHE A 120 -4.91 -5.35 0.44
CA PHE A 120 -6.22 -4.93 0.91
C PHE A 120 -6.94 -6.07 1.65
N ASN A 121 -7.37 -5.78 2.87
CA ASN A 121 -8.14 -6.63 3.75
C ASN A 121 -9.30 -5.81 4.31
N GLU A 122 -10.48 -5.98 3.75
CA GLU A 122 -11.68 -5.22 4.13
C GLU A 122 -12.01 -5.39 5.62
N ASP A 123 -12.00 -4.27 6.35
CA ASP A 123 -12.42 -4.19 7.75
C ASP A 123 -13.91 -3.83 7.88
N GLY A 124 -14.45 -3.16 6.86
CA GLY A 124 -15.86 -2.80 6.80
C GLY A 124 -16.22 -1.99 5.56
N VAL A 125 -17.45 -1.48 5.54
CA VAL A 125 -18.00 -0.71 4.43
C VAL A 125 -18.64 0.59 4.96
N PHE A 126 -18.17 1.75 4.50
CA PHE A 126 -18.89 3.00 4.72
C PHE A 126 -19.99 3.16 3.67
N GLN A 127 -21.17 3.56 4.14
CA GLN A 127 -22.33 3.83 3.30
C GLN A 127 -22.39 5.34 3.02
N ILE A 128 -22.26 5.72 1.74
CA ILE A 128 -22.37 7.10 1.28
C ILE A 128 -23.58 7.24 0.35
N GLU A 129 -24.62 7.91 0.85
CA GLU A 129 -25.82 8.19 0.06
C GLU A 129 -25.56 9.27 -0.99
N GLY A 130 -26.08 9.05 -2.21
CA GLY A 130 -26.09 10.03 -3.29
C GLY A 130 -27.20 11.08 -3.15
N PRO A 131 -27.19 12.15 -3.98
CA PRO A 131 -26.12 12.52 -4.90
C PRO A 131 -24.89 13.07 -4.16
N VAL A 132 -23.70 12.84 -4.72
CA VAL A 132 -22.44 13.29 -4.14
C VAL A 132 -21.42 13.65 -5.24
N ASP A 133 -20.64 14.70 -5.01
CA ASP A 133 -19.46 15.04 -5.80
C ASP A 133 -18.17 14.67 -5.07
N TYR A 134 -17.03 14.74 -5.75
CA TYR A 134 -15.75 14.29 -5.18
C TYR A 134 -15.37 14.98 -3.85
N PRO A 135 -15.45 16.33 -3.71
CA PRO A 135 -15.19 16.98 -2.43
C PRO A 135 -16.16 16.53 -1.32
N SER A 136 -17.46 16.40 -1.63
CA SER A 136 -18.45 15.92 -0.65
C SER A 136 -18.21 14.46 -0.27
N PHE A 137 -17.72 13.63 -1.19
CA PHE A 137 -17.34 12.25 -0.93
C PHE A 137 -16.17 12.17 0.05
N GLN A 138 -15.08 12.91 -0.18
CA GLN A 138 -13.94 12.99 0.74
C GLN A 138 -14.36 13.50 2.13
N ASN A 139 -15.19 14.54 2.18
CA ASN A 139 -15.73 15.05 3.44
C ASN A 139 -16.58 14.01 4.18
N LYS A 140 -17.43 13.27 3.46
CA LYS A 140 -18.20 12.17 4.06
C LYS A 140 -17.28 11.07 4.59
N LEU A 141 -16.21 10.71 3.89
CA LEU A 141 -15.21 9.76 4.41
C LEU A 141 -14.60 10.24 5.73
N ASN A 142 -14.20 11.51 5.84
CA ASN A 142 -13.70 12.09 7.10
C ASN A 142 -14.68 11.91 8.26
N THR A 143 -15.98 12.07 8.01
CA THR A 143 -17.01 11.87 9.05
C THR A 143 -17.27 10.41 9.41
N LYS A 144 -16.84 9.46 8.56
CA LYS A 144 -17.12 8.02 8.71
C LYS A 144 -15.93 7.24 9.28
N MET A 145 -14.71 7.69 9.03
CA MET A 145 -13.50 7.11 9.62
C MET A 145 -13.58 7.17 11.15
N GLU A 146 -13.18 6.10 11.83
CA GLU A 146 -13.19 6.05 13.30
C GLU A 146 -12.19 7.04 13.91
N SER A 147 -11.11 7.31 13.20
CA SER A 147 -10.06 8.25 13.60
C SER A 147 -9.26 8.73 12.40
N GLU A 148 -9.08 10.04 12.28
CA GLU A 148 -8.21 10.70 11.30
C GLU A 148 -6.70 10.52 11.61
N HIS A 149 -6.35 9.76 12.65
CA HIS A 149 -4.96 9.51 13.04
C HIS A 149 -4.43 8.15 12.54
N TYR A 150 -5.23 7.38 11.83
CA TYR A 150 -4.79 6.16 11.16
C TYR A 150 -4.67 6.39 9.66
N PHE A 151 -3.96 5.49 9.00
CA PHE A 151 -3.96 5.40 7.55
C PHE A 151 -5.13 4.53 7.10
N TYR A 152 -5.66 4.77 5.91
CA TYR A 152 -6.69 3.92 5.33
C TYR A 152 -6.36 3.61 3.89
N ALA A 153 -6.79 2.44 3.44
CA ALA A 153 -6.82 2.08 2.04
C ALA A 153 -8.25 1.80 1.60
N TYR A 154 -8.53 2.04 0.32
CA TYR A 154 -9.86 1.94 -0.27
C TYR A 154 -9.80 1.20 -1.60
N ARG A 155 -10.74 0.27 -1.80
CA ARG A 155 -11.02 -0.35 -3.09
C ARG A 155 -12.53 -0.24 -3.31
N VAL A 156 -12.94 0.79 -4.05
CA VAL A 156 -14.33 1.26 -4.10
C VAL A 156 -14.92 1.02 -5.49
N PRO A 157 -15.78 0.01 -5.68
CA PRO A 157 -16.57 -0.11 -6.90
C PRO A 157 -17.53 1.07 -6.99
N VAL A 158 -17.58 1.73 -8.14
CA VAL A 158 -18.40 2.93 -8.35
C VAL A 158 -19.13 2.90 -9.68
N LYS A 159 -20.30 3.57 -9.69
CA LYS A 159 -20.96 4.06 -10.90
C LYS A 159 -20.98 5.57 -10.81
N LEU A 160 -20.43 6.24 -11.82
CA LEU A 160 -20.28 7.69 -11.86
C LEU A 160 -21.06 8.24 -13.05
N ASP A 161 -21.88 9.25 -12.80
CA ASP A 161 -22.52 10.01 -13.89
C ASP A 161 -21.47 10.78 -14.70
N TYR A 162 -20.43 11.24 -14.00
CA TYR A 162 -19.31 11.97 -14.58
C TYR A 162 -18.03 11.69 -13.80
N VAL A 163 -16.89 11.58 -14.50
CA VAL A 163 -15.56 11.58 -13.92
C VAL A 163 -14.61 12.43 -14.77
N LYS A 164 -13.77 13.21 -14.09
CA LYS A 164 -12.65 13.94 -14.65
C LYS A 164 -11.37 13.39 -14.05
N LEU A 165 -10.51 12.97 -14.94
CA LEU A 165 -9.26 12.33 -14.64
C LEU A 165 -8.11 13.15 -15.25
N GLY A 166 -6.91 12.98 -14.73
CA GLY A 166 -5.72 13.60 -15.32
C GLY A 166 -4.50 12.72 -15.15
N GLY A 167 -3.46 13.05 -15.91
CA GLY A 167 -2.14 12.47 -15.75
C GLY A 167 -1.05 13.40 -16.25
N VAL A 168 0.08 13.43 -15.55
CA VAL A 168 1.22 14.24 -16.00
C VAL A 168 1.89 13.55 -17.20
N PRO A 169 2.24 14.29 -18.27
CA PRO A 169 3.01 13.70 -19.36
C PRO A 169 4.40 13.26 -18.90
N LYS A 170 4.92 12.21 -19.52
CA LYS A 170 6.30 11.78 -19.31
C LYS A 170 7.28 12.95 -19.46
N VAL A 171 8.20 13.09 -18.52
CA VAL A 171 9.27 14.09 -18.52
C VAL A 171 10.62 13.44 -18.84
N GLU A 172 11.60 14.26 -19.23
CA GLU A 172 12.95 13.78 -19.58
C GLU A 172 14.00 14.56 -18.78
N LYS A 173 15.17 13.93 -18.58
CA LYS A 173 16.31 14.59 -17.93
C LYS A 173 16.92 15.67 -18.84
N PRO A 174 17.44 16.78 -18.28
CA PRO A 174 17.30 17.18 -16.88
C PRO A 174 15.87 17.65 -16.58
N PHE A 175 15.34 17.25 -15.42
CA PHE A 175 13.99 17.62 -14.98
C PHE A 175 13.92 19.13 -14.69
N LYS A 176 13.22 19.88 -15.54
CA LYS A 176 13.19 21.35 -15.48
C LYS A 176 12.07 21.87 -14.58
N ASP A 177 10.86 21.36 -14.79
CA ASP A 177 9.65 21.84 -14.14
C ASP A 177 9.27 20.94 -12.96
N GLY A 178 8.75 21.53 -11.88
CA GLY A 178 8.27 20.79 -10.71
C GLY A 178 6.80 20.40 -10.85
N LEU A 179 6.28 19.64 -9.89
CA LEU A 179 4.87 19.24 -9.89
C LEU A 179 3.92 20.45 -9.80
N ASP A 180 4.35 21.52 -9.14
CA ASP A 180 3.65 22.81 -9.06
C ASP A 180 3.40 23.45 -10.43
N VAL A 181 4.28 23.18 -11.40
CA VAL A 181 4.15 23.65 -12.80
C VAL A 181 3.45 22.60 -13.66
N LEU A 182 3.80 21.32 -13.49
CA LEU A 182 3.34 20.24 -14.36
C LEU A 182 1.87 19.86 -14.09
N LEU A 183 1.45 19.83 -12.83
CA LEU A 183 0.09 19.44 -12.47
C LEU A 183 -0.96 20.43 -13.02
N PRO A 184 -0.85 21.76 -12.88
CA PRO A 184 -1.87 22.67 -13.39
C PRO A 184 -2.12 22.61 -14.90
N ILE A 185 -1.13 22.19 -15.69
CA ILE A 185 -1.21 22.12 -17.16
C ILE A 185 -1.41 20.69 -17.68
N ARG A 186 -1.56 19.71 -16.77
CA ARG A 186 -1.67 18.30 -17.14
C ARG A 186 -2.89 18.07 -18.06
N PRO A 187 -2.78 17.20 -19.07
CA PRO A 187 -3.92 16.75 -19.83
C PRO A 187 -5.00 16.19 -18.90
N VAL A 188 -6.24 16.58 -19.18
CA VAL A 188 -7.43 16.08 -18.50
C VAL A 188 -8.30 15.34 -19.50
N PHE A 189 -8.96 14.30 -19.02
CA PHE A 189 -9.87 13.49 -19.83
C PHE A 189 -11.10 13.15 -18.99
N GLU A 190 -12.24 13.18 -19.67
CA GLU A 190 -13.56 13.19 -19.03
C GLU A 190 -14.42 12.07 -19.62
N ALA A 191 -15.17 11.39 -18.77
CA ALA A 191 -16.11 10.36 -19.16
C ALA A 191 -17.44 10.52 -18.42
N GLU A 192 -18.52 10.10 -19.08
CA GLU A 192 -19.86 10.10 -18.52
C GLU A 192 -20.39 8.68 -18.39
N ASN A 193 -21.31 8.46 -17.43
CA ASN A 193 -22.03 7.19 -17.24
C ASN A 193 -21.09 5.97 -17.20
N ILE A 194 -20.06 6.05 -16.34
CA ILE A 194 -18.97 5.07 -16.31
C ILE A 194 -19.01 4.24 -15.03
N SER A 195 -18.70 2.96 -15.16
CA SER A 195 -18.49 2.04 -14.03
C SER A 195 -17.02 1.67 -13.93
N GLY A 196 -16.54 1.52 -12.70
CA GLY A 196 -15.14 1.19 -12.44
C GLY A 196 -14.84 1.08 -10.96
N THR A 197 -13.55 1.19 -10.63
CA THR A 197 -13.06 1.10 -9.26
C THR A 197 -12.18 2.31 -8.96
N LEU A 198 -12.45 2.97 -7.83
CA LEU A 198 -11.49 3.88 -7.20
C LEU A 198 -10.54 3.06 -6.33
N VAL A 199 -9.24 3.26 -6.53
CA VAL A 199 -8.20 2.79 -5.62
C VAL A 199 -7.68 4.03 -4.91
N GLY A 200 -7.68 4.01 -3.58
CA GLY A 200 -7.30 5.20 -2.82
C GLY A 200 -6.67 4.92 -1.48
N PHE A 201 -6.06 5.96 -0.96
CA PHE A 201 -5.39 5.96 0.33
C PHE A 201 -5.71 7.25 1.08
N TYR A 202 -5.77 7.15 2.41
CA TYR A 202 -5.80 8.28 3.31
C TYR A 202 -4.52 8.31 4.15
N CYS A 203 -3.87 9.47 4.17
CA CYS A 203 -2.76 9.75 5.05
C CYS A 203 -3.12 10.84 6.07
N PRO A 204 -2.82 10.65 7.36
CA PRO A 204 -3.06 11.67 8.39
C PRO A 204 -2.12 12.86 8.22
N GLU A 205 -2.53 14.06 8.64
CA GLU A 205 -1.76 15.30 8.44
C GLU A 205 -0.35 15.25 9.04
N TYR A 206 -0.14 14.50 10.13
CA TYR A 206 1.18 14.35 10.75
C TYR A 206 2.21 13.64 9.86
N ILE A 207 1.79 13.03 8.73
CA ILE A 207 2.70 12.41 7.76
C ILE A 207 3.70 13.42 7.17
N GLY A 208 3.32 14.71 7.15
CA GLY A 208 4.17 15.83 6.75
C GLY A 208 4.78 15.64 5.36
N ASN A 209 6.11 15.61 5.30
CA ASN A 209 6.86 15.61 4.05
C ASN A 209 7.00 14.22 3.42
N ILE A 210 6.48 13.18 4.09
CA ILE A 210 6.64 11.79 3.65
C ILE A 210 5.61 11.45 2.56
N ASN A 211 4.32 11.79 2.73
CA ASN A 211 3.26 11.54 1.75
C ASN A 211 2.39 12.80 1.59
N ALA A 212 1.58 12.88 0.53
CA ALA A 212 0.43 13.79 0.49
C ALA A 212 -0.58 13.41 1.59
N PHE A 213 -1.03 14.39 2.37
CA PHE A 213 -2.03 14.14 3.41
C PHE A 213 -3.46 14.24 2.87
N GLY A 214 -4.41 13.62 3.56
CA GLY A 214 -5.80 13.54 3.14
C GLY A 214 -6.06 12.35 2.22
N HIS A 215 -7.18 12.39 1.49
CA HIS A 215 -7.59 11.31 0.59
C HIS A 215 -7.06 11.51 -0.82
N HIS A 216 -6.38 10.51 -1.37
CA HIS A 216 -5.90 10.46 -2.74
C HIS A 216 -6.50 9.25 -3.44
N PHE A 217 -7.18 9.47 -4.57
CA PHE A 217 -7.77 8.40 -5.38
C PHE A 217 -7.27 8.41 -6.82
N HIS A 218 -6.98 7.22 -7.34
CA HIS A 218 -6.96 6.95 -8.77
C HIS A 218 -8.16 6.09 -9.16
N PHE A 219 -8.50 6.08 -10.44
CA PHE A 219 -9.64 5.34 -11.00
C PHE A 219 -9.20 4.42 -12.12
N ILE A 220 -9.90 3.29 -12.28
CA ILE A 220 -9.87 2.51 -13.51
C ILE A 220 -11.27 1.94 -13.81
N SER A 221 -11.71 2.11 -15.05
CA SER A 221 -12.99 1.62 -15.57
C SER A 221 -13.04 0.10 -15.70
N ASP A 222 -14.25 -0.46 -15.64
CA ASP A 222 -14.48 -1.91 -15.74
C ASP A 222 -13.97 -2.50 -17.06
N ASP A 223 -14.07 -1.76 -18.16
CA ASP A 223 -13.59 -2.18 -19.48
C ASP A 223 -12.11 -1.85 -19.74
N ARG A 224 -11.44 -1.25 -18.74
CA ARG A 224 -10.02 -0.88 -18.76
C ARG A 224 -9.65 0.09 -19.89
N LYS A 225 -10.58 0.96 -20.32
CA LYS A 225 -10.33 1.97 -21.36
C LYS A 225 -10.20 3.40 -20.82
N TRP A 226 -10.63 3.62 -19.59
CA TRP A 226 -10.52 4.88 -18.85
C TRP A 226 -9.89 4.65 -17.48
N GLY A 227 -9.04 5.56 -17.04
CA GLY A 227 -8.38 5.49 -15.74
C GLY A 227 -7.38 6.63 -15.57
N GLY A 228 -6.88 6.84 -14.35
CA GLY A 228 -5.94 7.93 -14.05
C GLY A 228 -6.21 8.56 -12.68
N HIS A 229 -5.55 9.68 -12.40
CA HIS A 229 -5.74 10.41 -11.16
C HIS A 229 -7.12 11.07 -11.10
N VAL A 230 -7.87 10.90 -10.01
CA VAL A 230 -9.23 11.45 -9.87
C VAL A 230 -9.19 12.91 -9.47
N MET A 231 -9.65 13.79 -10.36
CA MET A 231 -9.72 15.23 -10.11
C MET A 231 -11.12 15.66 -9.68
N GLU A 232 -12.14 15.14 -10.35
CA GLU A 232 -13.55 15.42 -10.04
C GLU A 232 -14.37 14.17 -10.39
N PHE A 233 -15.48 13.97 -9.68
CA PHE A 233 -16.55 13.09 -10.13
C PHE A 233 -17.90 13.58 -9.61
N LYS A 234 -18.97 13.11 -10.24
CA LYS A 234 -20.34 13.27 -9.75
C LYS A 234 -21.08 11.95 -9.89
N THR A 235 -21.89 11.62 -8.90
CA THR A 235 -22.80 10.49 -8.98
C THR A 235 -24.09 10.75 -8.24
N THR A 236 -25.19 10.30 -8.82
CA THR A 236 -26.52 10.19 -8.23
C THR A 236 -26.74 8.86 -7.51
N HIS A 237 -25.80 7.93 -7.66
CA HIS A 237 -25.84 6.62 -7.01
C HIS A 237 -25.26 6.67 -5.61
N ASP A 238 -25.78 5.81 -4.73
CA ASP A 238 -25.13 5.48 -3.48
C ASP A 238 -23.80 4.77 -3.73
N ILE A 239 -22.85 4.94 -2.82
CA ILE A 239 -21.52 4.33 -2.89
C ILE A 239 -21.28 3.51 -1.62
N ASP A 240 -21.04 2.22 -1.83
CA ASP A 240 -20.45 1.34 -0.84
C ASP A 240 -18.93 1.52 -0.87
N VAL A 241 -18.33 1.93 0.23
CA VAL A 241 -16.88 2.14 0.35
C VAL A 241 -16.27 1.08 1.27
N PRO A 242 -15.85 -0.07 0.72
CA PRO A 242 -14.94 -0.97 1.42
C PRO A 242 -13.68 -0.22 1.84
N TRP A 243 -13.31 -0.34 3.11
CA TRP A 243 -12.14 0.30 3.69
C TRP A 243 -11.33 -0.68 4.53
N ASP A 244 -10.07 -0.31 4.76
CA ASP A 244 -9.08 -1.11 5.47
C ASP A 244 -8.15 -0.16 6.22
N GLN A 245 -8.15 -0.24 7.55
CA GLN A 245 -7.39 0.67 8.42
C GLN A 245 -5.99 0.11 8.65
N LYS A 246 -4.96 0.92 8.35
CA LYS A 246 -3.56 0.54 8.55
C LYS A 246 -2.96 1.24 9.77
N THR A 247 -2.35 0.42 10.63
CA THR A 247 -1.62 0.88 11.83
C THR A 247 -0.10 0.77 11.69
N SER A 248 0.37 0.11 10.62
CA SER A 248 1.78 -0.03 10.28
C SER A 248 2.08 0.66 8.97
N TYR A 249 3.18 1.40 8.94
CA TYR A 249 3.63 2.15 7.78
C TYR A 249 5.10 1.83 7.52
N ALA A 250 5.44 1.49 6.27
CA ALA A 250 6.81 1.23 5.84
C ALA A 250 7.07 1.97 4.54
N PHE A 251 8.27 2.52 4.37
CA PHE A 251 8.66 3.15 3.13
C PHE A 251 10.10 2.85 2.73
N ASP A 252 10.33 2.78 1.42
CA ASP A 252 11.66 2.65 0.83
C ASP A 252 12.04 3.96 0.13
N LEU A 253 13.31 4.36 0.26
CA LEU A 253 13.85 5.54 -0.42
C LEU A 253 14.49 5.15 -1.77
N PRO A 254 14.45 6.05 -2.78
CA PRO A 254 15.13 5.80 -4.05
C PRO A 254 16.64 5.67 -3.85
N LYS A 255 17.28 4.71 -4.52
CA LYS A 255 18.73 4.49 -4.45
C LYS A 255 19.41 4.95 -5.74
N ASN A 256 19.20 6.22 -6.09
CA ASN A 256 19.73 6.82 -7.31
C ASN A 256 20.41 8.18 -7.06
N LYS A 257 21.13 8.65 -8.07
CA LYS A 257 21.93 9.90 -8.00
C LYS A 257 21.08 11.16 -7.91
N THR A 258 19.87 11.14 -8.46
CA THR A 258 18.97 12.30 -8.37
C THR A 258 18.53 12.50 -6.94
N PHE A 259 18.11 11.45 -6.24
CA PHE A 259 17.74 11.50 -4.83
C PHE A 259 18.94 11.80 -3.91
N GLU A 260 20.12 11.22 -4.16
CA GLU A 260 21.33 11.54 -3.39
C GLU A 260 21.73 13.02 -3.48
N GLY A 261 21.50 13.66 -4.63
CA GLY A 261 21.94 15.02 -4.92
C GLY A 261 20.89 16.11 -4.74
N VAL A 262 19.63 15.75 -4.47
CA VAL A 262 18.53 16.72 -4.38
C VAL A 262 18.62 17.57 -3.12
N LYS A 263 18.23 18.83 -3.23
CA LYS A 263 17.91 19.67 -2.08
C LYS A 263 16.40 19.71 -1.91
N LEU A 264 15.92 19.35 -0.72
CA LEU A 264 14.49 19.25 -0.41
C LEU A 264 13.97 20.61 0.08
N ASP A 265 14.05 21.64 -0.77
CA ASP A 265 13.78 23.04 -0.40
C ASP A 265 12.40 23.53 -0.88
N SER A 266 11.78 22.84 -1.84
CA SER A 266 10.44 23.16 -2.36
C SER A 266 9.37 22.39 -1.61
N GLU A 267 8.25 23.06 -1.32
CA GLU A 267 7.08 22.49 -0.65
C GLU A 267 5.84 22.67 -1.55
N PHE A 268 5.05 21.62 -1.67
CA PHE A 268 3.79 21.60 -2.42
C PHE A 268 2.94 20.48 -1.83
N GLN A 269 1.61 20.61 -1.84
CA GLN A 269 0.67 19.58 -1.37
C GLN A 269 -0.48 19.50 -2.38
N TYR A 270 -1.09 18.32 -2.52
CA TYR A 270 -2.06 18.03 -3.59
C TYR A 270 -3.44 18.68 -3.38
N ASN A 271 -3.74 19.19 -2.18
CA ASN A 271 -5.09 19.59 -1.75
C ASN A 271 -5.51 21.00 -2.18
#